data_AF-A0A0G0P0F7-F1
#
_entry.id   AF-A0A0G0P0F7-F1
#
_cell.length_a   1.000
_cell.length_b   1.000
_cell.length_c   1.000
_cell.angle_alpha   90.00
_cell.angle_beta   90.00
_cell.angle_gamma   90.00
#
_symmetry.space_group_name_H-M   'P 1'
#
loop_
_entity.id
_entity.type
_entity.pdbx_description
1 polymer ?
#
loop_
_entity_poly.entity_id
_entity_poly.type
_entity_poly.pdbx_seq_one_letter_code
_entity_poly.pdbx_strand_id
1 'polypeptide(L)' 'MIMLEEEIKKRMLNKKITAVDIYRPLKINRVNFYKAIKSSNLENKSLKKILNFLGLGIKINLYNKKNENKKRIL' A
#
# COMPACT_ATOMS: atom_id res chain seq x y z
N MET A 1 -4.06 -5.98 -15.90
CA MET A 1 -3.32 -5.88 -14.61
C MET A 1 -3.76 -4.59 -13.94
N ILE A 2 -4.50 -4.66 -12.84
CA ILE A 2 -4.81 -3.44 -12.06
C ILE A 2 -3.55 -3.13 -11.24
N MET A 3 -2.87 -2.03 -11.55
CA MET A 3 -1.64 -1.65 -10.85
C MET A 3 -1.97 -1.20 -9.43
N LEU A 4 -1.15 -1.57 -8.44
CA LEU A 4 -1.36 -1.22 -7.02
C LEU A 4 -1.56 0.30 -6.84
N GLU A 5 -0.84 1.09 -7.63
CA GLU A 5 -0.96 2.54 -7.70
C GLU A 5 -2.38 3.00 -8.07
N GLU A 6 -3.02 2.36 -9.04
CA GLU A 6 -4.39 2.70 -9.46
C GLU A 6 -5.41 2.36 -8.38
N GLU A 7 -5.23 1.22 -7.69
CA GLU A 7 -6.10 0.83 -6.57
C GLU A 7 -5.97 1.83 -5.41
N ILE A 8 -4.75 2.26 -5.11
CA ILE A 8 -4.50 3.33 -4.12
C ILE A 8 -5.20 4.62 -4.53
N LYS A 9 -5.06 5.05 -5.79
CA LYS A 9 -5.72 6.26 -6.32
C LYS A 9 -7.26 6.15 -6.25
N LYS A 10 -7.84 5.01 -6.62
CA LYS A 10 -9.29 4.75 -6.49
C LYS A 10 -9.73 4.83 -5.03
N ARG A 11 -8.96 4.26 -4.10
CA ARG A 11 -9.28 4.30 -2.67
C ARG A 11 -9.21 5.70 -2.09
N MET A 12 -8.25 6.52 -2.54
CA MET A 12 -8.15 7.94 -2.21
C MET A 12 -9.38 8.71 -2.69
N LEU A 13 -9.78 8.51 -3.95
CA LEU A 13 -10.96 9.13 -4.55
C LEU A 13 -12.24 8.76 -3.77
N ASN A 14 -12.44 7.47 -3.48
CA ASN A 14 -13.62 6.98 -2.77
C ASN A 14 -13.72 7.53 -1.34
N LYS A 15 -12.58 7.78 -0.68
CA LYS A 15 -12.54 8.38 0.66
C LYS A 15 -12.52 9.92 0.65
N LYS A 16 -12.51 10.56 -0.53
CA LYS A 16 -12.37 12.02 -0.71
C LYS A 16 -11.13 12.59 0.01
N ILE A 17 -10.02 11.86 0.00
CA ILE A 17 -8.75 12.28 0.61
C ILE A 17 -7.68 12.51 -0.46
N THR A 18 -6.77 13.44 -0.20
CA THR A 18 -5.64 13.76 -1.07
C THR A 18 -4.37 13.05 -0.60
N ALA A 19 -3.30 13.13 -1.41
CA ALA A 19 -2.00 12.58 -1.02
C ALA A 19 -1.47 13.24 0.27
N VAL A 20 -1.74 14.54 0.44
CA VAL A 20 -1.33 15.34 1.60
C VAL A 20 -1.90 14.77 2.89
N ASP A 21 -3.16 14.36 2.85
CA ASP A 21 -3.90 13.78 3.98
C ASP A 21 -3.36 12.40 4.39
N ILE A 22 -2.50 11.80 3.57
CA ILE A 22 -1.85 10.52 3.84
C ILE A 22 -0.41 10.72 4.28
N TYR A 23 0.41 11.39 3.46
CA TYR A 23 1.86 11.44 3.73
C TYR A 23 2.19 12.33 4.93
N ARG A 24 1.42 13.41 5.21
CA ARG A 24 1.67 14.28 6.37
C ARG A 24 1.44 13.56 7.69
N PRO A 25 0.26 12.96 7.97
CA PRO A 25 0.03 12.26 9.24
C PRO A 25 0.95 11.05 9.43
N LEU A 26 1.32 10.37 8.34
CA LEU A 26 2.23 9.23 8.38
C LEU A 26 3.72 9.61 8.52
N LYS A 27 4.04 10.91 8.53
CA LYS A 27 5.42 11.44 8.54
C LYS A 27 6.27 10.87 7.39
N ILE A 28 5.67 10.75 6.21
CA ILE A 28 6.34 10.28 4.99
C ILE A 28 6.63 11.51 4.12
N ASN A 29 7.88 11.66 3.66
CA ASN A 29 8.21 12.70 2.68
C ASN A 29 7.41 12.49 1.38
N ARG A 30 6.91 13.57 0.77
CA ARG A 30 6.16 13.55 -0.50
C ARG A 30 6.84 12.70 -1.59
N VAL A 31 8.15 12.83 -1.78
CA VAL A 31 8.91 12.05 -2.78
C VAL A 31 8.86 10.55 -2.44
N ASN A 32 9.04 10.21 -1.17
CA ASN A 32 9.00 8.82 -0.71
C ASN A 32 7.59 8.22 -0.79
N PHE A 33 6.55 9.03 -0.63
CA PHE A 33 5.16 8.62 -0.86
C PHE A 33 4.95 8.19 -2.32
N TYR A 34 5.31 9.05 -3.28
CA TYR A 34 5.14 8.72 -4.71
C TYR A 34 6.05 7.57 -5.16
N LYS A 35 7.28 7.48 -4.63
CA LYS A 35 8.15 6.32 -4.88
C LYS A 35 7.54 5.02 -4.34
N ALA A 36 6.97 5.05 -3.13
CA ALA A 36 6.37 3.87 -2.50
C ALA A 36 5.18 3.35 -3.31
N ILE A 37 4.23 4.21 -3.69
CA ILE A 37 3.03 3.78 -4.43
C ILE A 37 3.37 3.25 -5.84
N LYS A 38 4.41 3.78 -6.49
CA LYS A 38 4.87 3.31 -7.81
C LYS A 38 5.61 1.98 -7.74
N SER A 39 6.36 1.75 -6.66
CA SER A 39 7.26 0.58 -6.55
C SER A 39 6.53 -0.76 -6.53
N SER A 40 5.26 -0.80 -6.14
CA SER A 40 4.50 -2.02 -5.82
C SER A 40 5.21 -2.99 -4.85
N ASN A 41 6.28 -2.54 -4.18
CA ASN A 41 7.07 -3.37 -3.27
C ASN A 41 6.38 -3.45 -1.91
N LEU A 42 5.65 -4.54 -1.68
CA LEU A 42 4.90 -4.79 -0.46
C LEU A 42 5.77 -4.93 0.80
N GLU A 43 7.09 -5.09 0.67
CA GLU A 43 8.02 -5.09 1.81
C GLU A 43 8.38 -3.67 2.28
N ASN A 44 8.20 -2.66 1.42
CA ASN A 44 8.48 -1.27 1.73
C ASN A 44 7.62 -0.79 2.93
N LYS A 45 8.30 -0.36 4.00
CA LYS A 45 7.66 0.11 5.25
C LYS A 45 6.69 1.28 5.01
N SER A 46 7.04 2.22 4.12
CA SER A 46 6.17 3.34 3.76
C SER A 46 4.95 2.88 2.99
N LEU A 47 5.10 1.95 2.05
CA LEU A 47 3.97 1.38 1.32
C LEU A 47 3.00 0.65 2.27
N LYS A 48 3.52 -0.19 3.19
CA LYS A 48 2.70 -0.85 4.21
C LYS A 48 1.90 0.15 5.06
N LYS A 49 2.52 1.25 5.49
CA LYS A 49 1.82 2.32 6.25
C LYS A 49 0.70 2.97 5.43
N ILE A 50 0.96 3.30 4.16
CA ILE A 50 -0.03 3.88 3.25
C ILE A 50 -1.22 2.92 3.06
N LEU A 51 -0.94 1.64 2.84
CA LEU A 51 -1.98 0.62 2.66
C LEU A 51 -2.81 0.40 3.93
N ASN A 52 -2.16 0.36 5.10
CA ASN A 52 -2.87 0.27 6.38
C ASN A 52 -3.79 1.48 6.59
N PHE A 53 -3.31 2.69 6.33
CA PHE A 53 -4.10 3.92 6.41
C PHE A 53 -5.33 3.89 5.49
N LEU A 54 -5.18 3.32 4.29
CA LEU A 54 -6.25 3.19 3.32
C LEU A 54 -7.22 2.02 3.61
N GLY A 55 -6.94 1.21 4.64
CA GLY A 55 -7.69 0.00 4.96
C GLY A 55 -7.46 -1.14 3.96
N LEU A 56 -6.35 -1.10 3.23
CA LEU A 56 -5.91 -2.11 2.26
C LEU A 56 -4.91 -3.11 2.88
N GLY A 57 -4.45 -2.86 4.11
CA GLY A 57 -3.47 -3.70 4.82
C GLY A 57 -3.90 -5.15 5.04
N ILE A 58 -5.19 -5.38 5.31
CA ILE A 58 -5.72 -6.73 5.61
C ILE A 58 -5.67 -7.63 4.37
N LYS A 59 -5.97 -7.08 3.18
CA LYS A 59 -5.92 -7.83 1.91
C LYS A 59 -4.49 -8.29 1.58
N ILE A 60 -3.49 -7.48 1.93
CA ILE A 60 -2.08 -7.75 1.64
C ILE A 60 -1.49 -8.76 2.62
N ASN A 61 -1.88 -8.70 3.89
CA ASN A 61 -1.45 -9.69 4.87
C ASN A 61 -2.02 -11.09 4.55
N LEU A 62 -3.27 -11.17 4.06
CA LEU A 62 -3.85 -12.42 3.56
C LEU A 62 -3.14 -12.96 2.31
N TYR A 63 -2.73 -12.09 1.38
CA TYR A 63 -1.97 -12.50 0.19
C TYR A 63 -0.58 -13.02 0.54
N ASN A 64 0.12 -12.35 1.47
CA ASN A 64 1.43 -12.80 1.95
C ASN A 64 1.34 -14.12 2.73
N LYS A 65 0.36 -14.28 3.63
CA LYS A 65 0.16 -15.52 4.39
C LYS A 65 -0.17 -16.72 3.49
N LYS A 66 -0.89 -16.51 2.38
CA LYS A 66 -1.13 -17.55 1.36
C LYS A 66 0.15 -17.93 0.61
N ASN A 67 1.03 -16.98 0.30
CA ASN A 67 2.27 -17.25 -0.44
C ASN A 67 3.39 -17.81 0.44
N GLU A 68 3.47 -17.44 1.71
CA GLU A 68 4.39 -18.07 2.68
C GLU A 68 4.04 -19.54 2.91
N ASN A 69 2.75 -19.89 2.97
CA ASN A 69 2.32 -21.28 3.04
C ASN A 69 2.67 -22.09 1.79
N LYS A 70 2.81 -21.47 0.60
CA LYS A 70 3.28 -22.17 -0.61
C LYS A 70 4.79 -22.45 -0.59
N LYS A 71 5.60 -21.62 0.07
CA LYS A 71 7.06 -21.80 0.17
C LYS A 71 7.47 -22.91 1.14
N ARG A 72 6.60 -23.34 2.06
CA ARG A 72 6.89 -24.39 3.04
C ARG A 72 6.54 -25.81 2.57
N ILE A 73 5.99 -25.95 1.37
CA ILE A 73 5.53 -27.23 0.80
C ILE A 73 6.31 -27.55 -0.50
N LEU A 74 7.52 -26.99 -0.64
CA LEU A 74 8.49 -27.32 -1.67
C LEU A 74 9.80 -27.71 -1.01
#